data_AF-A0A923R631-F1
#
_entry.id   AF-A0A923R631-F1
#
_cell.length_a   1.000
_cell.length_b   1.000
_cell.length_c   1.000
_cell.angle_alpha   90.00
_cell.angle_beta   90.00
_cell.angle_gamma   90.00
#
_symmetry.space_group_name_H-M   'P 1'
#
loop_
_entity.id
_entity.type
_entity.pdbx_description
1 polymer ?
#
loop_
_entity_poly.entity_id
_entity_poly.type
_entity_poly.pdbx_seq_one_letter_code
_entity_poly.pdbx_strand_id
1 'polypeptide(L)'
;MKSISLIILFLFSISFFASANVTTVDEAFQLLNKELGLSPTQKPAVKEILNQFAEKFAGMSSLSGSLKSKAVDTGFGDLKSALSKILNAEQMAKLDGLKAKLVGLLGVKI
;
A
#
# COMPACT_ATOMS: atom_id res chain seq x y z
N MET A 1 26.54 -29.56 18.35
CA MET A 1 26.41 -30.06 16.97
C MET A 1 25.11 -29.53 16.35
N LYS A 2 25.18 -29.08 15.10
CA LYS A 2 24.14 -28.96 14.03
C LYS A 2 22.98 -29.99 14.16
N SER A 3 21.74 -29.86 13.64
CA SER A 3 21.10 -28.99 12.63
C SER A 3 19.58 -29.22 12.60
N ILE A 4 18.83 -28.14 12.32
CA ILE A 4 17.58 -27.96 11.52
C ILE A 4 16.75 -29.20 11.12
N SER A 5 15.42 -29.15 11.39
CA SER A 5 14.28 -29.40 10.45
C SER A 5 12.99 -29.57 11.27
N LEU A 6 11.90 -28.81 11.07
CA LEU A 6 10.98 -29.03 9.95
C LEU A 6 10.01 -27.82 9.82
N ILE A 7 10.36 -26.86 8.98
CA ILE A 7 9.55 -25.68 8.60
C ILE A 7 8.43 -26.06 7.59
N ILE A 8 8.11 -27.35 7.46
CA ILE A 8 7.26 -27.88 6.38
C ILE A 8 5.80 -28.07 6.85
N LEU A 9 5.22 -27.01 7.43
CA LEU A 9 3.76 -26.89 7.58
C LEU A 9 3.27 -25.44 7.41
N PHE A 10 3.99 -24.66 6.60
CA PHE A 10 3.60 -23.30 6.21
C PHE A 10 3.44 -23.12 4.68
N LEU A 11 3.51 -24.20 3.91
CA LEU A 11 3.65 -24.17 2.44
C LEU A 11 2.38 -24.56 1.64
N PHE A 12 1.18 -24.41 2.20
CA PHE A 12 -0.07 -24.77 1.49
C PHE A 12 -1.13 -23.66 1.36
N SER A 13 -0.81 -22.37 1.59
CA SER A 13 -1.85 -21.31 1.42
C SER A 13 -1.40 -19.95 0.87
N ILE A 14 -0.12 -19.73 0.57
CA ILE A 14 0.34 -18.43 0.03
C ILE A 14 0.10 -18.26 -1.48
N SER A 15 -0.35 -19.30 -2.19
CA SER A 15 -0.50 -19.27 -3.65
C SER A 15 -1.76 -18.57 -4.19
N PHE A 16 -2.65 -18.02 -3.34
CA PHE A 16 -3.83 -17.27 -3.79
C PHE A 16 -3.84 -15.77 -3.40
N PHE A 17 -2.89 -15.28 -2.60
CA PHE A 17 -2.86 -13.87 -2.16
C PHE A 17 -1.77 -13.01 -2.82
N ALA A 18 -0.81 -13.62 -3.54
CA ALA A 18 0.24 -12.88 -4.24
C ALA A 18 -0.24 -12.23 -5.57
N SER A 19 -1.27 -12.78 -6.22
CA SER A 19 -1.66 -12.35 -7.57
C SER A 19 -2.60 -11.13 -7.57
N ALA A 20 -3.49 -11.00 -6.58
CA ALA A 20 -4.44 -9.87 -6.53
C ALA A 20 -3.82 -8.60 -5.92
N ASN A 21 -3.07 -8.72 -4.82
CA ASN A 21 -2.51 -7.57 -4.11
C ASN A 21 -1.42 -6.84 -4.94
N VAL A 22 -0.64 -7.59 -5.74
CA VAL A 22 0.39 -7.02 -6.63
C VAL A 22 -0.23 -6.21 -7.77
N THR A 23 -1.31 -6.69 -8.40
CA THR A 23 -2.05 -5.92 -9.43
C THR A 23 -2.55 -4.59 -8.89
N THR A 24 -3.11 -4.64 -7.69
CA THR A 24 -3.68 -3.48 -7.01
C THR A 24 -2.64 -2.42 -6.62
N VAL A 25 -1.48 -2.85 -6.14
CA VAL A 25 -0.34 -1.96 -5.86
C VAL A 25 0.19 -1.35 -7.14
N ASP A 26 0.29 -2.12 -8.23
CA ASP A 26 0.69 -1.59 -9.54
C ASP A 26 -0.32 -0.56 -10.08
N GLU A 27 -1.63 -0.77 -9.92
CA GLU A 27 -2.65 0.22 -10.30
C GLU A 27 -2.55 1.52 -9.47
N ALA A 28 -2.40 1.40 -8.15
CA ALA A 28 -2.20 2.55 -7.27
C ALA A 28 -0.90 3.29 -7.63
N PHE A 29 0.17 2.56 -7.93
CA PHE A 29 1.43 3.11 -8.38
C PHE A 29 1.31 3.83 -9.72
N GLN A 30 0.62 3.23 -10.70
CA GLN A 30 0.40 3.86 -11.99
C GLN A 30 -0.42 5.14 -11.87
N LEU A 31 -1.44 5.17 -11.01
CA LEU A 31 -2.20 6.37 -10.68
C LEU A 31 -1.28 7.46 -10.12
N LEU A 32 -0.48 7.15 -9.10
CA LEU A 32 0.48 8.11 -8.55
C LEU A 32 1.51 8.58 -9.57
N ASN A 33 2.05 7.67 -10.37
CA ASN A 33 3.03 7.98 -11.39
C ASN A 33 2.46 8.94 -12.45
N LYS A 34 1.21 8.74 -12.85
CA LYS A 34 0.51 9.60 -13.82
C LYS A 34 0.16 10.97 -13.25
N GLU A 35 -0.40 11.02 -12.04
CA GLU A 35 -0.92 12.25 -11.45
C GLU A 35 0.17 13.11 -10.80
N LEU A 36 1.18 12.46 -10.19
CA LEU A 36 2.27 13.13 -9.48
C LEU A 36 3.51 13.36 -10.36
N GLY A 37 3.58 12.72 -11.53
CA GLY A 37 4.74 12.81 -12.42
C GLY A 37 6.02 12.32 -11.74
N LEU A 38 6.00 11.09 -11.20
CA LEU A 38 7.12 10.57 -10.41
C LEU A 38 8.40 10.45 -11.25
N SER A 39 9.51 10.94 -10.70
CA SER A 39 10.82 10.78 -11.33
C SER A 39 11.29 9.32 -11.28
N PRO A 40 12.20 8.89 -12.17
CA PRO A 40 12.75 7.53 -12.16
C PRO A 40 13.35 7.11 -10.81
N THR A 41 13.90 8.06 -10.04
CA THR A 41 14.47 7.82 -8.71
C THR A 41 13.40 7.69 -7.62
N GLN A 42 12.25 8.33 -7.78
CA GLN A 42 11.12 8.23 -6.85
C GLN A 42 10.32 6.93 -7.05
N LYS A 43 10.19 6.46 -8.30
CA LYS A 43 9.39 5.28 -8.67
C LYS A 43 9.63 4.04 -7.80
N PRO A 44 10.87 3.54 -7.62
CA PRO A 44 11.11 2.35 -6.81
C PRO A 44 10.71 2.57 -5.35
N ALA A 45 11.04 3.72 -4.77
CA ALA A 45 10.74 4.04 -3.38
C ALA A 45 9.22 4.19 -3.13
N VAL A 46 8.50 4.83 -4.06
CA VAL A 46 7.04 4.97 -3.98
C VAL A 46 6.37 3.60 -4.11
N LYS A 47 6.81 2.75 -5.04
CA LYS A 47 6.26 1.40 -5.23
C LYS A 47 6.50 0.52 -3.99
N GLU A 48 7.67 0.61 -3.37
CA GLU A 48 7.98 -0.12 -2.14
C GLU A 48 7.10 0.33 -0.97
N ILE A 49 6.93 1.65 -0.80
CA ILE A 49 6.02 2.20 0.20
C ILE A 49 4.59 1.71 -0.04
N LEU A 50 4.08 1.82 -1.26
CA LEU A 50 2.74 1.33 -1.58
C LEU A 50 2.57 -0.16 -1.26
N ASN A 51 3.58 -0.98 -1.52
CA ASN A 51 3.55 -2.41 -1.20
C ASN A 51 3.47 -2.65 0.32
N GLN A 52 4.32 -1.99 1.12
CA GLN A 52 4.29 -2.10 2.58
C GLN A 52 2.95 -1.65 3.18
N PHE A 53 2.35 -0.62 2.59
CA PHE A 53 1.07 -0.09 3.06
C PHE A 53 -0.13 -0.88 2.54
N ALA A 54 -0.05 -1.51 1.37
CA ALA A 54 -1.11 -2.37 0.84
C ALA A 54 -1.43 -3.52 1.79
N GLU A 55 -0.41 -4.17 2.37
CA GLU A 55 -0.62 -5.19 3.40
C GLU A 55 -1.34 -4.64 4.64
N LYS A 56 -0.98 -3.41 5.05
CA LYS A 56 -1.66 -2.71 6.17
C LYS A 56 -3.12 -2.39 5.85
N PHE A 57 -3.39 -1.83 4.67
CA PHE A 57 -4.75 -1.47 4.22
C PHE A 57 -5.63 -2.70 3.99
N ALA A 58 -5.08 -3.79 3.44
CA ALA A 58 -5.78 -5.06 3.31
C ALA A 58 -6.24 -5.59 4.68
N GLY A 59 -5.39 -5.48 5.71
CA GLY A 59 -5.77 -5.81 7.09
C GLY A 59 -6.91 -4.95 7.65
N MET A 60 -7.02 -3.69 7.20
CA MET A 60 -8.09 -2.75 7.61
C MET A 60 -9.43 -3.02 6.92
N SER A 61 -9.46 -3.80 5.83
CA SER A 61 -10.70 -4.15 5.12
C SER A 61 -11.68 -4.92 6.01
N SER A 62 -11.15 -5.62 7.02
CA SER A 62 -11.90 -6.34 8.05
C SER A 62 -12.62 -5.43 9.07
N LEU A 63 -12.25 -4.15 9.16
CA LEU A 63 -12.86 -3.19 10.09
C LEU A 63 -14.21 -2.72 9.55
N SER A 64 -15.11 -2.27 10.43
CA SER A 64 -16.45 -1.79 10.04
C SER A 64 -16.78 -0.44 10.67
N GLY A 65 -17.63 0.34 10.00
CA GLY A 65 -18.12 1.63 10.48
C GLY A 65 -17.01 2.65 10.74
N SER A 66 -17.08 3.35 11.88
CA SER A 66 -16.14 4.41 12.28
C SER A 66 -14.70 3.92 12.48
N LEU A 67 -14.51 2.64 12.86
CA LEU A 67 -13.18 2.03 13.01
C LEU A 67 -12.46 1.90 11.66
N LYS A 68 -13.20 1.56 10.59
CA LYS A 68 -12.64 1.52 9.23
C LYS A 68 -12.19 2.91 8.79
N SER A 69 -13.06 3.92 8.91
CA SER A 69 -12.70 5.30 8.53
C SER A 69 -11.46 5.77 9.27
N LYS A 70 -11.42 5.59 10.60
CA LYS A 70 -10.28 6.03 11.41
C LYS A 70 -8.99 5.30 11.05
N ALA A 71 -9.04 3.98 10.83
CA ALA A 71 -7.87 3.22 10.42
C ALA A 71 -7.38 3.62 9.03
N VAL A 72 -8.30 3.87 8.09
CA VAL A 72 -7.98 4.40 6.75
C VAL A 72 -7.35 5.79 6.84
N ASP A 73 -7.91 6.68 7.66
CA ASP A 73 -7.40 8.03 7.88
C ASP A 73 -5.98 7.99 8.47
N THR A 74 -5.76 7.16 9.50
CA THR A 74 -4.44 6.96 10.12
C THR A 74 -3.46 6.32 9.14
N GLY A 75 -3.84 5.23 8.48
CA GLY A 75 -3.00 4.52 7.52
C GLY A 75 -2.62 5.40 6.33
N PHE A 76 -3.54 6.27 5.87
CA PHE A 76 -3.23 7.25 4.83
C PHE A 76 -2.32 8.37 5.33
N GLY A 77 -2.50 8.83 6.57
CA GLY A 77 -1.58 9.78 7.20
C GLY A 77 -0.15 9.23 7.30
N ASP A 78 -0.01 7.96 7.68
CA ASP A 78 1.28 7.26 7.73
C ASP A 78 1.89 7.07 6.33
N LEU A 79 1.07 6.69 5.33
CA LEU A 79 1.48 6.59 3.93
C LEU A 79 1.99 7.94 3.42
N LYS A 80 1.23 9.00 3.69
CA LYS A 80 1.56 10.38 3.32
C LYS A 80 2.87 10.83 3.97
N SER A 81 3.10 10.49 5.24
CA SER A 81 4.35 10.77 5.95
C SER A 81 5.55 10.01 5.39
N ALA A 82 5.36 8.77 4.94
CA ALA A 82 6.41 8.02 4.25
C ALA A 82 6.72 8.64 2.88
N LEU A 83 5.69 9.00 2.11
CA LEU A 83 5.81 9.62 0.80
C LEU A 83 6.39 11.04 0.88
N SER A 84 6.15 11.80 1.94
CA SER A 84 6.69 13.17 2.08
C SER A 84 8.20 13.23 2.19
N LYS A 85 8.86 12.10 2.46
CA LYS A 85 10.34 12.00 2.44
C LYS A 85 10.91 11.93 1.02
N ILE A 86 10.07 11.62 0.04
CA ILE A 86 10.45 11.35 -1.36
C ILE A 86 9.80 12.37 -2.30
N LEU A 87 8.55 12.74 -2.02
CA LEU A 87 7.73 13.64 -2.80
C LEU A 87 7.94 15.10 -2.38
N ASN A 88 7.81 16.01 -3.33
CA ASN A 88 7.83 17.45 -3.06
C ASN A 88 6.44 17.95 -2.60
N ALA A 89 6.37 19.21 -2.15
CA ALA A 89 5.14 19.81 -1.64
C ALA A 89 3.98 19.81 -2.66
N GLU A 90 4.28 19.99 -3.95
CA GLU A 90 3.25 19.99 -5.00
C GLU A 90 2.66 18.59 -5.23
N GLN A 91 3.51 17.57 -5.24
CA GLN A 91 3.11 16.16 -5.32
C GLN A 91 2.30 15.75 -4.08
N MET A 92 2.68 16.24 -2.90
CA MET A 92 1.95 16.01 -1.66
C MET A 92 0.54 16.62 -1.67
N ALA A 93 0.39 17.82 -2.23
CA ALA A 93 -0.93 18.44 -2.39
C ALA A 93 -1.83 17.65 -3.35
N LYS A 94 -1.26 17.13 -4.45
CA LYS A 94 -1.98 16.25 -5.39
C LYS A 94 -2.35 14.91 -4.74
N LEU A 95 -1.47 14.36 -3.89
CA LEU A 95 -1.69 13.11 -3.18
C LEU A 95 -2.94 13.15 -2.27
N ASP A 96 -3.18 14.26 -1.56
CA ASP A 96 -4.39 14.41 -0.73
C ASP A 96 -5.68 14.26 -1.54
N GLY A 97 -5.72 14.82 -2.76
CA GLY A 97 -6.85 14.71 -3.67
C GLY A 97 -7.06 13.28 -4.21
N LEU A 98 -6.04 12.43 -4.14
CA LEU A 98 -6.07 11.05 -4.60
C LEU A 98 -6.39 10.04 -3.49
N LYS A 99 -6.51 10.46 -2.24
CA LYS A 99 -6.74 9.60 -1.07
C LYS A 99 -7.82 8.55 -1.28
N ALA A 100 -9.03 8.97 -1.67
CA ALA A 100 -10.16 8.05 -1.83
C ALA A 100 -9.91 7.01 -2.93
N LYS A 101 -9.29 7.43 -4.05
CA LYS A 101 -8.93 6.53 -5.15
C LYS A 101 -7.82 5.56 -4.74
N LEU A 102 -6.79 6.05 -4.04
CA LEU A 102 -5.68 5.21 -3.59
C LEU A 102 -6.12 4.17 -2.58
N VAL A 103 -6.88 4.57 -1.56
CA VAL A 103 -7.39 3.63 -0.54
C VAL A 103 -8.36 2.62 -1.18
N GLY A 104 -9.22 3.09 -2.08
CA GLY A 104 -10.14 2.27 -2.87
C GLY A 104 -9.42 1.23 -3.72
N LEU A 105 -8.34 1.65 -4.41
CA LEU A 105 -7.47 0.75 -5.15
C LEU A 105 -6.83 -0.23 -4.17
N LEU A 106 -6.08 0.21 -3.16
CA LEU A 106 -5.28 -0.59 -2.21
C LEU A 106 -6.04 -1.61 -1.32
N GLY A 107 -7.30 -1.94 -1.63
CA GLY A 107 -8.02 -3.08 -1.06
C GLY A 107 -9.07 -2.70 -0.02
N VAL A 108 -9.28 -1.41 0.23
CA VAL A 108 -10.35 -0.93 1.11
C VAL A 108 -11.45 -0.34 0.25
N LYS A 109 -12.51 -1.12 0.01
CA LYS A 109 -13.74 -0.59 -0.58
C LYS A 109 -14.36 0.40 0.41
N ILE A 110 -14.20 1.69 0.11
CA ILE A 110 -14.87 2.81 0.80
C ILE A 110 -16.21 3.06 0.11
#